data_AF-A0A078DIB7-F1
#
_entry.id   AF-A0A078DIB7-F1
#
_cell.length_a   1.000
_cell.length_b   1.000
_cell.length_c   1.000
_cell.angle_alpha   90.00
_cell.angle_beta   90.00
_cell.angle_gamma   90.00
#
_symmetry.space_group_name_H-M   'P 1'
#
loop_
_entity.id
_entity.type
_entity.pdbx_description
1 polymer ?
#
loop_
_entity_poly.entity_id
_entity_poly.type
_entity_poly.pdbx_seq_one_letter_code
_entity_poly.pdbx_strand_id
1 'polypeptide(L)'
;MIDSTQKYSLVDVSSLIEANIDTIYFLPRFWCTQDDSSKYPSKDDYQVMMQTMLENLQNVEKLTVVLSFLQMLSVAEFHGVPFPTLKVKTLTLKTTILQSAVPGIAKLLQNSPELTNIILRNPLKRNKKIT
;
A
#
# COMPACT_ATOMS: atom_id res chain seq x y z
N MET A 1 -6.52 21.97 9.86
CA MET A 1 -5.29 21.89 9.04
C MET A 1 -4.38 20.91 9.75
N ILE A 2 -4.11 19.75 9.16
CA ILE A 2 -3.14 18.80 9.74
C ILE A 2 -1.77 19.28 9.27
N ASP A 3 -0.85 19.50 10.21
CA ASP A 3 0.54 19.83 9.90
C ASP A 3 1.21 18.61 9.26
N SER A 4 1.52 18.72 7.97
CA SER A 4 2.16 17.65 7.18
C SER A 4 3.63 17.42 7.52
N THR A 5 4.23 18.25 8.39
CA THR A 5 5.63 18.10 8.83
C THR A 5 5.76 17.28 10.11
N GLN A 6 4.67 17.09 10.85
CA GLN A 6 4.68 16.27 12.06
C GLN A 6 4.82 14.78 11.69
N LYS A 7 5.97 14.19 12.00
CA LYS A 7 6.18 12.75 11.88
C LYS A 7 5.43 12.05 13.02
N TYR A 8 4.37 11.32 12.67
CA TYR A 8 3.65 10.45 13.60
C TYR A 8 4.25 9.04 13.51
N SER A 9 4.75 8.52 14.63
CA SER A 9 5.13 7.11 14.73
C SER A 9 3.92 6.29 15.14
N LEU A 10 3.64 5.21 14.42
CA LEU A 10 2.75 4.17 14.94
C LEU A 10 3.38 3.59 16.22
N VAL A 11 2.58 3.41 17.28
CA VAL A 11 2.97 2.62 18.46
C VAL A 11 3.22 1.17 18.06
N ASP A 12 3.61 0.30 19.00
CA ASP A 12 3.68 -1.14 18.72
C ASP A 12 2.32 -1.65 18.21
N VAL A 13 2.28 -2.02 16.92
CA VAL A 13 1.11 -2.56 16.23
C VAL A 13 1.20 -4.07 16.06
N SER A 14 2.06 -4.76 16.83
CA SER A 14 2.22 -6.21 16.77
C SER A 14 0.92 -7.00 17.01
N SER A 15 -0.02 -6.43 17.77
CA SER A 15 -1.34 -6.99 18.07
C SER A 15 -2.40 -6.72 16.99
N LEU A 16 -2.07 -5.97 15.93
CA LEU A 16 -3.01 -5.58 14.90
C LEU A 16 -3.40 -6.78 14.02
N ILE A 17 -4.66 -7.19 14.10
CA ILE A 17 -5.20 -8.30 13.31
C ILE A 17 -5.79 -7.82 11.97
N GLU A 18 -6.28 -6.59 11.91
CA GLU A 18 -6.93 -6.02 10.74
C GLU A 18 -6.42 -4.60 10.46
N ALA A 19 -6.08 -4.32 9.20
CA ALA A 19 -5.62 -3.01 8.75
C ALA A 19 -6.35 -2.58 7.48
N ASN A 20 -6.73 -1.30 7.42
CA ASN A 20 -7.29 -0.66 6.24
C ASN A 20 -6.44 0.55 5.85
N ILE A 21 -5.76 0.44 4.72
CA ILE A 21 -4.83 1.44 4.23
C ILE A 21 -5.50 2.20 3.09
N ASP A 22 -5.95 3.41 3.40
CA ASP A 22 -6.49 4.37 2.45
C ASP A 22 -5.50 5.53 2.29
N THR A 23 -4.74 5.53 1.18
CA THR A 23 -3.75 6.56 0.89
C THR A 23 -4.31 7.54 -0.13
N ILE A 24 -4.82 8.67 0.34
CA ILE A 24 -5.48 9.68 -0.50
C ILE A 24 -4.52 10.67 -1.20
N TYR A 25 -3.27 10.78 -0.74
CA TYR A 25 -2.37 11.89 -1.14
C TYR A 25 -1.09 11.50 -1.88
N PHE A 26 -0.80 10.21 -2.06
CA PHE A 26 0.47 9.77 -2.64
C PHE A 26 0.29 9.30 -4.08
N LEU A 27 0.48 10.21 -5.04
CA LEU A 27 0.60 9.84 -6.44
C LEU A 27 2.00 9.30 -6.71
N PRO A 28 2.13 8.11 -7.34
CA PRO A 28 3.42 7.53 -7.74
C PRO A 28 4.29 8.45 -8.61
N ARG A 29 3.67 9.42 -9.32
CA ARG A 29 4.39 10.44 -10.10
C ARG A 29 5.49 11.13 -9.29
N PHE A 30 5.24 11.45 -8.02
CA PHE A 30 6.20 12.15 -7.17
C PHE A 30 7.51 11.40 -6.96
N TRP A 31 7.48 10.06 -7.06
CA TRP A 31 8.63 9.19 -6.81
C TRP A 31 9.31 8.72 -8.10
N CYS A 32 8.68 8.96 -9.26
CA CYS A 32 9.21 8.58 -10.57
C CYS A 32 9.91 9.76 -11.28
N THR A 33 9.61 11.01 -10.91
CA THR A 33 10.17 12.23 -11.52
C THR A 33 10.82 13.09 -10.44
N GLN A 34 12.01 12.71 -10.02
CA GLN A 34 12.77 13.40 -8.98
C GLN A 34 13.62 14.52 -9.61
N ASP A 35 13.02 15.67 -9.92
CA ASP A 35 13.76 16.84 -10.46
C ASP A 35 14.10 17.90 -9.39
N ASP A 36 13.50 17.84 -8.19
CA ASP A 36 13.77 18.82 -7.13
C ASP A 36 13.78 18.17 -5.73
N SER A 37 14.98 17.92 -5.21
CA SER A 37 15.21 17.31 -3.90
C SER A 37 14.86 18.22 -2.72
N SER A 38 14.55 19.50 -2.95
CA SER A 38 14.24 20.46 -1.88
C SER A 38 12.78 20.40 -1.41
N LYS A 39 11.88 19.82 -2.22
CA LYS A 39 10.43 19.85 -2.01
C LYS A 39 9.81 18.49 -1.73
N TYR A 40 10.52 17.40 -1.99
CA TYR A 40 9.99 16.04 -1.94
C TYR A 40 10.92 15.10 -1.17
N PRO A 41 10.35 14.09 -0.47
CA PRO A 41 11.15 13.06 0.19
C PRO A 41 12.10 12.39 -0.81
N SER A 42 13.33 12.14 -0.35
CA SER A 42 14.35 11.51 -1.17
C SER A 42 13.96 10.07 -1.52
N LYS A 43 14.69 9.46 -2.46
CA LYS A 43 14.51 8.05 -2.79
C LYS A 43 14.72 7.17 -1.54
N ASP A 44 15.68 7.52 -0.69
CA ASP A 44 15.99 6.78 0.53
C ASP A 44 14.88 6.92 1.57
N ASP A 45 14.30 8.11 1.71
CA ASP A 45 13.13 8.34 2.57
C ASP A 45 11.94 7.47 2.13
N TYR A 46 11.78 7.24 0.83
CA TYR A 46 10.76 6.32 0.31
C TYR A 46 10.94 4.91 0.84
N GLN A 47 12.16 4.40 0.71
CA GLN A 47 12.47 3.01 0.97
C GLN A 47 12.32 2.75 2.46
N VAL A 48 12.85 3.65 3.29
CA VAL A 48 12.71 3.58 4.75
C VAL A 48 11.24 3.62 5.16
N MET A 49 10.45 4.56 4.61
CA MET A 49 9.02 4.63 4.90
C MET A 49 8.29 3.36 4.48
N MET A 50 8.57 2.85 3.27
CA MET A 50 7.88 1.66 2.77
C MET A 50 8.24 0.41 3.56
N GLN A 51 9.52 0.24 3.89
CA GLN A 51 9.99 -0.85 4.72
C GLN A 51 9.32 -0.79 6.11
N THR A 52 9.32 0.38 6.76
CA THR A 52 8.69 0.57 8.07
C THR A 52 7.19 0.24 8.03
N MET A 53 6.49 0.70 6.99
CA MET A 53 5.07 0.40 6.81
C MET A 53 4.82 -1.10 6.62
N LEU A 54 5.64 -1.80 5.84
CA LEU A 54 5.50 -3.23 5.62
C LEU A 54 5.77 -4.05 6.88
N GLU A 55 6.81 -3.69 7.65
CA GLU A 55 7.15 -4.33 8.92
C GLU A 55 6.00 -4.19 9.95
N ASN A 56 5.35 -3.02 9.98
CA ASN A 56 4.17 -2.78 10.82
C ASN A 56 2.95 -3.62 10.42
N LEU A 57 2.89 -4.10 9.18
CA LEU A 57 1.78 -4.92 8.66
C LEU A 57 2.06 -6.42 8.72
N GLN A 58 3.25 -6.84 9.17
CA GLN A 58 3.68 -8.24 9.12
C GLN A 58 2.73 -9.21 9.85
N ASN A 59 2.10 -8.76 10.94
CA ASN A 59 1.21 -9.59 11.77
C ASN A 59 -0.27 -9.47 11.38
N VAL A 60 -0.61 -8.60 10.42
CA VAL A 60 -1.99 -8.37 10.01
C VAL A 60 -2.52 -9.58 9.26
N GLU A 61 -3.66 -10.10 9.70
CA GLU A 61 -4.33 -11.21 9.03
C GLU A 61 -5.32 -10.73 7.96
N LYS A 62 -5.93 -9.56 8.17
CA LYS A 62 -6.92 -8.97 7.26
C LYS A 62 -6.45 -7.61 6.77
N LEU A 63 -6.03 -7.54 5.52
CA LEU A 63 -5.49 -6.33 4.93
C LEU A 63 -6.45 -5.78 3.85
N THR A 64 -6.89 -4.54 4.01
CA THR A 64 -7.62 -3.79 2.97
C THR A 64 -6.74 -2.69 2.40
N VAL A 65 -6.63 -2.61 1.08
CA VAL A 65 -5.77 -1.63 0.39
C VAL A 65 -6.49 -1.00 -0.80
N VAL A 66 -6.10 0.25 -1.10
CA VAL A 66 -6.57 1.02 -2.26
C VAL A 66 -5.50 1.11 -3.35
N LEU A 67 -5.87 1.65 -4.52
CA LEU A 67 -5.02 1.74 -5.71
C LEU A 67 -3.66 2.39 -5.46
N SER A 68 -3.67 3.54 -4.80
CA SER A 68 -2.48 4.35 -4.52
C SER A 68 -1.45 3.57 -3.73
N PHE A 69 -1.87 2.83 -2.71
CA PHE A 69 -0.98 1.96 -1.94
C PHE A 69 -0.39 0.83 -2.80
N LEU A 70 -1.20 0.19 -3.65
CA LEU A 70 -0.70 -0.85 -4.56
C LEU A 70 0.31 -0.30 -5.59
N GLN A 71 0.10 0.92 -6.06
CA GLN A 71 1.07 1.59 -6.93
C GLN A 71 2.35 1.96 -6.18
N MET A 72 2.26 2.38 -4.91
CA MET A 72 3.43 2.54 -4.05
C MET A 72 4.18 1.21 -3.93
N LEU A 73 3.52 0.11 -3.58
CA LEU A 73 4.17 -1.21 -3.56
C LEU A 73 4.84 -1.57 -4.89
N SER A 74 4.26 -1.16 -6.01
CA SER A 74 4.86 -1.38 -7.35
C SER A 74 6.15 -0.58 -7.54
N VAL A 75 6.21 0.66 -7.06
CA VAL A 75 7.44 1.48 -7.07
C VAL A 75 8.48 0.92 -6.10
N ALA A 76 8.06 0.46 -4.92
CA ALA A 76 8.94 -0.17 -3.93
C ALA A 76 9.60 -1.44 -4.50
N GLU A 77 8.83 -2.26 -5.21
CA GLU A 77 9.37 -3.43 -5.92
C GLU A 77 10.41 -3.05 -6.97
N PHE A 78 10.13 -2.02 -7.77
CA PHE A 78 11.08 -1.53 -8.78
C PHE A 78 12.38 -0.98 -8.15
N HIS A 79 12.28 -0.40 -6.95
CA HIS A 79 13.42 0.09 -6.19
C HIS A 79 14.14 -0.97 -5.35
N GLY A 80 13.69 -2.23 -5.38
CA GLY A 80 14.32 -3.32 -4.65
C GLY A 80 14.13 -3.24 -3.12
N VAL A 81 13.06 -2.60 -2.66
CA VAL A 81 12.72 -2.55 -1.22
C VAL A 81 12.47 -3.99 -0.74
N PRO A 82 13.05 -4.42 0.40
CA PRO A 82 12.79 -5.74 0.95
C PRO A 82 11.33 -5.83 1.46
N PHE A 83 10.65 -6.92 1.12
CA PHE A 83 9.31 -7.21 1.63
C PHE A 83 9.40 -8.28 2.72
N PRO A 84 8.81 -8.06 3.90
CA PRO A 84 8.71 -9.08 4.93
C PRO A 84 7.66 -10.13 4.52
N THR A 85 7.75 -11.31 5.12
CA THR A 85 6.69 -12.31 5.04
C THR A 85 5.48 -11.83 5.86
N LEU A 86 4.34 -11.68 5.21
CA LEU A 86 3.10 -11.21 5.80
C LEU A 86 2.23 -12.38 6.22
N LYS A 87 1.60 -12.28 7.40
CA LYS A 87 0.59 -13.24 7.90
C LYS A 87 -0.82 -12.98 7.34
N VAL A 88 -0.92 -12.25 6.22
CA VAL A 88 -2.20 -11.88 5.63
C VAL A 88 -2.89 -13.13 5.13
N LYS A 89 -4.07 -13.42 5.72
CA LYS A 89 -4.96 -14.51 5.33
C LYS A 89 -6.06 -14.03 4.39
N THR A 90 -6.49 -12.78 4.56
CA THR A 90 -7.53 -12.14 3.73
C THR A 90 -7.04 -10.80 3.20
N LEU A 91 -7.00 -10.67 1.87
CA LEU A 91 -6.63 -9.43 1.18
C LEU A 91 -7.85 -8.84 0.46
N THR A 92 -8.24 -7.62 0.84
CA THR A 92 -9.30 -6.88 0.15
C THR A 92 -8.70 -5.75 -0.69
N LEU A 93 -8.89 -5.83 -2.01
CA LEU A 93 -8.48 -4.78 -2.93
C LEU A 93 -9.70 -3.89 -3.23
N LYS A 94 -9.72 -2.68 -2.66
CA LYS A 94 -10.78 -1.68 -2.87
C LYS A 94 -10.45 -0.80 -4.08
N THR A 95 -10.30 -1.42 -5.25
CA THR A 95 -9.94 -0.71 -6.49
C THR A 95 -10.31 -1.53 -7.73
N THR A 96 -10.31 -0.87 -8.89
CA THR A 96 -10.10 -1.55 -10.17
C THR A 96 -8.61 -1.89 -10.32
N ILE A 97 -8.29 -3.08 -10.82
CA ILE A 97 -6.91 -3.49 -11.08
C ILE A 97 -6.39 -2.71 -12.30
N LEU A 98 -5.36 -1.89 -12.08
CA LEU A 98 -4.65 -1.18 -13.14
C LEU A 98 -3.27 -1.80 -13.36
N GLN A 99 -2.75 -1.73 -14.58
CA GLN A 99 -1.42 -2.26 -14.92
C GLN A 99 -0.32 -1.67 -14.01
N SER A 100 -0.43 -0.39 -13.66
CA SER A 100 0.50 0.29 -12.74
C SER A 100 0.57 -0.30 -11.32
N ALA A 101 -0.41 -1.11 -10.93
CA ALA A 101 -0.49 -1.74 -9.62
C ALA A 101 -0.10 -3.23 -9.64
N VAL A 102 0.05 -3.82 -10.85
CA VAL A 102 0.31 -5.26 -11.01
C VAL A 102 1.60 -5.70 -10.30
N PRO A 103 2.74 -4.99 -10.40
CA PRO A 103 3.96 -5.41 -9.70
C PRO A 103 3.77 -5.45 -8.17
N GLY A 104 3.11 -4.43 -7.61
CA GLY A 104 2.82 -4.34 -6.18
C GLY A 104 1.85 -5.43 -5.72
N ILE A 105 0.83 -5.73 -6.52
CA ILE A 105 -0.08 -6.86 -6.25
C ILE A 105 0.70 -8.17 -6.25
N ALA A 106 1.48 -8.43 -7.30
CA ALA A 106 2.26 -9.67 -7.43
C ALA A 106 3.20 -9.86 -6.24
N LYS A 107 3.90 -8.79 -5.83
CA LYS A 107 4.81 -8.85 -4.68
C LYS A 107 4.08 -9.11 -3.38
N LEU A 108 2.93 -8.46 -3.17
CA LEU A 108 2.10 -8.66 -1.98
C LEU A 108 1.62 -10.12 -1.88
N LEU A 109 1.22 -10.72 -3.00
CA LEU A 109 0.80 -12.13 -3.07
C LEU A 109 1.97 -13.09 -2.76
N GLN A 110 3.14 -12.86 -3.36
CA GLN A 110 4.33 -13.68 -3.11
C GLN A 110 4.79 -13.65 -1.65
N ASN A 111 4.61 -12.51 -0.98
CA ASN A 111 5.01 -12.33 0.42
C ASN A 111 3.92 -12.71 1.41
N SER A 112 2.75 -13.20 0.95
CA SER A 112 1.64 -13.61 1.82
C SER A 112 1.36 -15.11 1.67
N PRO A 113 2.23 -16.00 2.19
CA PRO A 113 2.09 -17.45 2.01
C PRO A 113 0.83 -18.04 2.65
N GLU A 114 0.28 -17.38 3.68
CA GLU A 114 -0.95 -17.79 4.38
C GLU A 114 -2.24 -17.27 3.73
N LEU A 115 -2.13 -16.60 2.58
CA LEU A 115 -3.26 -15.97 1.92
C LEU A 115 -4.25 -17.02 1.41
N THR A 116 -5.47 -16.98 1.93
CA THR A 116 -6.56 -17.90 1.55
C THR A 116 -7.64 -17.21 0.74
N ASN A 117 -7.83 -15.90 0.95
CA ASN A 117 -8.94 -15.15 0.36
C ASN A 117 -8.47 -13.83 -0.27
N ILE A 118 -8.86 -13.60 -1.52
CA ILE A 118 -8.70 -12.32 -2.21
C ILE A 118 -10.09 -11.78 -2.57
N ILE A 119 -10.40 -10.59 -2.09
CA ILE A 119 -11.69 -9.93 -2.30
C ILE A 119 -11.47 -8.69 -3.16
N LEU A 120 -12.04 -8.67 -4.36
CA LEU A 120 -12.04 -7.50 -5.24
C LEU A 120 -13.31 -6.67 -5.00
N ARG A 121 -13.16 -5.49 -4.41
CA ARG A 121 -14.26 -4.52 -4.22
C ARG A 121 -14.10 -3.38 -5.21
N ASN A 122 -14.78 -3.51 -6.35
CA ASN A 122 -14.81 -2.42 -7.33
C ASN A 122 -15.77 -1.30 -6.88
N PRO A 123 -15.28 -0.08 -6.59
CA PRO A 123 -16.16 1.04 -6.22
C PRO A 123 -17.06 1.51 -7.37
N LEU A 124 -16.81 1.07 -8.62
CA LEU A 124 -17.53 1.52 -9.81
C LEU A 124 -18.82 0.77 -10.13
N LYS A 125 -19.30 -0.15 -9.29
CA LYS A 125 -20.68 -0.66 -9.40
C LYS A 125 -21.68 0.41 -8.94
N ARG A 126 -21.84 1.47 -9.74
CA ARG A 126 -23.04 2.32 -9.72
C ARG A 126 -24.21 1.44 -10.14
N ASN A 127 -25.21 1.31 -9.27
CA ASN A 127 -26.50 0.74 -9.61
C ASN A 127 -27.04 1.44 -10.86
N LYS A 128 -27.06 0.76 -12.01
CA LYS A 128 -27.98 1.15 -13.09
C LYS A 128 -29.39 0.87 -12.58
N LYS A 129 -30.01 1.86 -11.93
CA LYS A 129 -31.47 1.93 -11.91
C LYS A 129 -31.87 2.20 -13.37
N ILE A 130 -32.33 1.16 -14.03
CA ILE A 130 -33.05 1.29 -15.29
C ILE A 130 -34.44 1.76 -14.88
N THR A 131 -34.75 3.03 -15.17
CA THR A 131 -36.11 3.56 -15.20
C THR A 131 -36.27 4.25 -16.53
#